data_AF-A0A1E4R241-F1
#
_entry.id   AF-A0A1E4R241-F1
#
_cell.length_a   1.000
_cell.length_b   1.000
_cell.length_c   1.000
_cell.angle_alpha   90.00
_cell.angle_beta   90.00
_cell.angle_gamma   90.00
#
_symmetry.space_group_name_H-M   'P 1'
#
loop_
_entity.id
_entity.type
_entity.pdbx_description
1 polymer ?
#
loop_
_entity_poly.entity_id
_entity_poly.type
_entity_poly.pdbx_seq_one_letter_code
_entity_poly.pdbx_strand_id
1 'polypeptide(L)'
;MKKQIEVIFEASPINITHDTYRRECSYTRGIHIEEQEFLAILSTMSRDSRLYFDFHNPRKEIKKGTYLNGHSGLAYNIFEYYKENFNIEITEIINGKDFYVKII
;
A
#
# COMPACT_ATOMS: atom_id res chain seq x y z
N MET A 1 10.04 4.05 18.66
CA MET A 1 9.16 4.60 17.61
C MET A 1 7.79 3.96 17.76
N LYS A 2 6.72 4.77 17.83
CA LYS A 2 5.36 4.25 17.63
C LYS A 2 5.26 3.86 16.15
N LYS A 3 4.90 2.61 15.89
CA LYS A 3 4.71 2.06 14.54
C LYS A 3 3.33 2.52 14.09
N GLN A 4 3.23 3.19 12.94
CA GLN A 4 2.01 3.84 12.47
C GLN A 4 1.61 3.28 11.11
N ILE A 5 1.01 2.09 11.16
CA ILE A 5 0.13 1.65 10.09
C ILE A 5 -1.29 1.65 10.61
N GLU A 6 -2.17 2.36 9.91
CA GLU A 6 -3.57 2.48 10.26
C GLU A 6 -4.41 1.99 9.10
N VAL A 7 -5.34 1.07 9.37
CA VAL A 7 -6.32 0.61 8.38
C VAL A 7 -7.52 1.54 8.43
N ILE A 8 -7.86 2.12 7.27
CA ILE A 8 -8.90 3.15 7.15
C ILE A 8 -10.07 2.62 6.33
N PHE A 9 -11.28 2.92 6.79
CA PHE A 9 -12.52 2.74 6.05
C PHE A 9 -13.14 4.09 5.78
N GLU A 10 -13.34 4.40 4.51
CA GLU A 10 -13.79 5.71 4.07
C GLU A 10 -15.31 5.75 3.93
N ALA A 11 -15.92 6.83 4.40
CA ALA A 11 -17.35 7.09 4.15
C ALA A 11 -17.62 7.49 2.69
N SER A 12 -16.60 7.93 1.95
CA SER A 12 -16.69 8.31 0.55
C SER A 12 -15.47 7.82 -0.23
N PRO A 13 -15.60 7.41 -1.50
CA PRO A 13 -14.49 6.80 -2.22
C PRO A 13 -13.32 7.76 -2.45
N ILE A 14 -12.10 7.23 -2.32
CA ILE A 14 -10.86 7.87 -2.74
C ILE A 14 -10.51 7.37 -4.15
N ASN A 15 -10.38 8.31 -5.09
CA ASN A 15 -10.03 8.00 -6.47
C ASN A 15 -8.54 8.19 -6.69
N ILE A 16 -7.89 7.20 -7.29
CA ILE A 16 -6.46 7.20 -7.58
C ILE A 16 -6.25 6.79 -9.03
N THR A 17 -5.51 7.61 -9.76
CA THR A 17 -5.17 7.33 -11.16
C THR A 17 -4.28 6.09 -11.26
N HIS A 18 -4.60 5.23 -12.23
CA HIS A 18 -3.77 4.15 -12.69
C HIS A 18 -3.27 4.48 -14.10
N ASP A 19 -2.08 5.06 -14.21
CA ASP A 19 -1.62 5.68 -15.47
C ASP A 19 -1.49 4.66 -16.61
N THR A 20 -1.08 3.42 -16.31
CA THR A 20 -0.94 2.36 -17.32
C THR A 20 -2.28 2.00 -17.99
N TYR A 21 -3.37 1.93 -17.24
CA TYR A 21 -4.71 1.65 -17.77
C TYR A 21 -5.51 2.90 -18.10
N ARG A 22 -4.97 4.10 -17.84
CA ARG A 22 -5.64 5.40 -18.03
C ARG A 22 -7.05 5.44 -17.41
N ARG A 23 -7.20 4.86 -16.22
CA ARG A 23 -8.45 4.82 -15.46
C ARG A 23 -8.24 5.33 -14.04
N GLU A 24 -9.32 5.75 -13.40
CA GLU A 24 -9.35 5.99 -11.96
C GLU A 24 -9.80 4.70 -11.25
N CYS A 25 -9.01 4.28 -10.27
CA CYS A 25 -9.41 3.25 -9.34
C CYS A 25 -10.06 3.92 -8.12
N SER A 26 -11.19 3.39 -7.67
CA SER A 26 -11.97 3.96 -6.56
C SER A 26 -11.94 3.01 -5.37
N TYR A 27 -11.54 3.52 -4.21
CA TYR A 27 -11.34 2.73 -3.00
C TYR A 27 -12.12 3.31 -1.82
N THR A 28 -12.78 2.46 -1.05
CA THR A 28 -13.41 2.82 0.23
C THR A 28 -12.62 2.30 1.44
N ARG A 29 -11.42 1.78 1.19
CA ARG A 29 -10.49 1.33 2.21
C ARG A 29 -9.06 1.64 1.82
N GLY A 30 -8.23 1.87 2.83
CA GLY A 30 -6.82 2.09 2.61
C GLY A 30 -5.99 1.81 3.85
N ILE A 31 -4.71 2.08 3.71
CA ILE A 31 -3.80 2.18 4.84
C ILE A 31 -3.10 3.53 4.83
N HIS A 32 -2.83 4.06 6.01
CA HIS A 32 -1.91 5.18 6.19
C HIS A 32 -0.63 4.60 6.77
N ILE A 33 0.51 4.91 6.15
CA ILE A 33 1.82 4.36 6.53
C ILE A 33 2.91 5.42 6.34
N GLU A 34 3.87 5.44 7.25
CA GLU A 34 5.02 6.34 7.20
C GLU A 34 5.92 6.06 5.98
N GLU A 35 6.47 7.12 5.39
CA GLU A 35 7.33 7.05 4.20
C GLU A 35 8.49 6.06 4.36
N GLN A 36 9.20 6.11 5.48
CA GLN A 36 10.36 5.24 5.74
C GLN A 36 9.96 3.77 5.91
N GLU A 37 8.82 3.49 6.54
CA GLU A 37 8.30 2.13 6.68
C GLU A 37 7.90 1.57 5.31
N PHE A 38 7.24 2.36 4.48
CA PHE A 38 6.87 1.92 3.13
C PHE A 38 8.10 1.69 2.24
N LEU A 39 9.11 2.56 2.31
CA LEU A 39 10.38 2.37 1.60
C LEU A 39 11.12 1.09 2.04
N ALA A 40 11.08 0.76 3.33
CA ALA A 40 11.63 -0.49 3.85
C ALA A 40 10.86 -1.71 3.33
N ILE A 41 9.53 -1.65 3.27
CA ILE A 41 8.71 -2.72 2.65
C ILE A 41 9.12 -2.91 1.19
N LEU A 42 9.23 -1.82 0.43
CA LEU A 42 9.63 -1.88 -0.99
C LEU A 42 11.03 -2.45 -1.22
N SER A 43 11.94 -2.35 -0.25
CA SER A 43 13.30 -2.91 -0.35
C SER A 43 13.37 -4.41 -0.06
N THR A 44 12.36 -4.95 0.64
CA THR A 44 12.23 -6.40 0.92
C THR A 44 11.50 -7.16 -0.18
N MET A 45 10.84 -6.47 -1.12
CA MET A 45 10.08 -7.11 -2.18
C MET A 45 10.97 -7.93 -3.14
N SER A 46 10.45 -9.08 -3.54
CA SER A 46 11.00 -9.81 -4.70
C SER A 46 10.93 -8.94 -5.96
N ARG A 47 11.77 -9.24 -6.95
CA ARG A 47 11.78 -8.55 -8.25
C ARG A 47 10.40 -8.52 -8.90
N ASP A 48 9.68 -9.65 -8.87
CA ASP A 48 8.38 -9.76 -9.52
C ASP A 48 7.30 -8.96 -8.78
N SER A 49 7.32 -9.00 -7.45
CA SER A 49 6.43 -8.15 -6.63
C SER A 49 6.68 -6.66 -6.88
N ARG A 50 7.97 -6.28 -7.00
CA ARG A 50 8.34 -4.89 -7.27
C ARG A 50 7.90 -4.43 -8.66
N LEU A 51 8.10 -5.25 -9.70
CA LEU A 51 7.63 -4.94 -11.05
C LEU A 51 6.10 -4.77 -11.09
N TYR A 52 5.36 -5.62 -10.38
CA TYR A 52 3.91 -5.52 -10.32
C TYR A 52 3.45 -4.27 -9.56
N PHE A 53 4.10 -3.93 -8.45
CA PHE A 53 3.85 -2.66 -7.74
C PHE A 53 4.08 -1.45 -8.66
N ASP A 54 5.23 -1.40 -9.35
CA ASP A 54 5.61 -0.29 -10.24
C ASP A 54 4.63 -0.17 -11.44
N PHE A 55 4.05 -1.28 -11.91
CA PHE A 55 3.03 -1.29 -12.96
C PHE A 55 1.73 -0.59 -12.54
N HIS A 56 1.32 -0.74 -11.28
CA HIS A 56 0.12 -0.11 -10.70
C HIS A 56 0.36 1.33 -10.24
N ASN A 57 1.63 1.70 -10.02
CA ASN A 57 2.06 3.00 -9.49
C ASN A 57 3.21 3.60 -10.31
N PRO A 58 3.09 3.68 -11.65
CA PRO A 58 4.21 4.08 -12.49
C PRO A 58 4.62 5.52 -12.18
N ARG A 59 5.91 5.73 -11.90
CA ARG A 59 6.51 7.05 -11.63
C ARG A 59 5.92 7.79 -10.42
N LYS A 60 5.14 7.13 -9.57
CA LYS A 60 4.66 7.76 -8.33
C LYS A 60 5.80 7.83 -7.31
N GLU A 61 6.06 9.03 -6.81
CA GLU A 61 7.06 9.23 -5.77
C GLU A 61 6.54 8.68 -4.43
N ILE A 62 7.38 7.93 -3.73
CA ILE A 62 7.10 7.50 -2.36
C ILE A 62 7.44 8.66 -1.43
N LYS A 63 6.49 9.58 -1.26
CA LYS A 63 6.62 10.76 -0.41
C LYS A 63 5.34 11.02 0.35
N LYS A 64 5.46 11.63 1.53
CA LYS A 64 4.31 12.12 2.31
C LYS A 64 3.28 12.86 1.45
N GLY A 65 2.02 12.45 1.58
CA GLY A 65 0.89 12.96 0.81
C GLY A 65 0.58 12.18 -0.46
N THR A 66 1.46 11.26 -0.90
CA THR A 66 1.20 10.43 -2.08
C THR A 66 0.12 9.38 -1.80
N TYR A 67 -0.76 9.19 -2.79
CA TYR A 67 -1.73 8.10 -2.85
C TYR A 67 -1.34 7.06 -3.91
N LEU A 68 -1.26 5.80 -3.51
CA LEU A 68 -0.86 4.66 -4.34
C LEU A 68 -2.00 3.65 -4.46
N ASN A 69 -2.07 2.98 -5.61
CA ASN A 69 -2.92 1.82 -5.83
C ASN A 69 -2.32 0.62 -5.09
N GLY A 70 -3.08 0.04 -4.16
CA GLY A 70 -2.74 -1.17 -3.44
C GLY A 70 -3.51 -2.37 -3.97
N HIS A 71 -2.80 -3.46 -4.21
CA HIS A 71 -3.35 -4.73 -4.67
C HIS A 71 -3.05 -5.84 -3.65
N SER A 72 -3.71 -7.00 -3.79
CA SER A 72 -3.56 -8.13 -2.85
C SER A 72 -2.10 -8.53 -2.58
N GLY A 73 -1.26 -8.64 -3.61
CA GLY A 73 0.18 -8.91 -3.45
C GLY A 73 0.92 -7.87 -2.62
N LEU A 74 0.58 -6.58 -2.72
CA LEU A 74 1.16 -5.52 -1.89
C LEU A 74 0.71 -5.69 -0.43
N ALA A 75 -0.56 -6.02 -0.20
CA ALA A 75 -1.05 -6.29 1.15
C ALA A 75 -0.26 -7.43 1.82
N TYR A 76 0.04 -8.52 1.10
CA TYR A 76 0.87 -9.60 1.64
C TYR A 76 2.29 -9.14 1.99
N ASN A 77 2.95 -8.37 1.12
CA ASN A 77 4.29 -7.84 1.42
C ASN A 77 4.29 -6.94 2.67
N ILE A 78 3.26 -6.11 2.82
CA ILE A 78 3.09 -5.28 4.03
C ILE A 78 2.88 -6.15 5.26
N PHE A 79 1.97 -7.12 5.19
CA PHE A 79 1.68 -8.03 6.30
C PHE A 79 2.93 -8.79 6.77
N GLU A 80 3.67 -9.41 5.84
CA GLU A 80 4.88 -10.14 6.17
C GLU A 80 5.93 -9.23 6.80
N TYR A 81 6.13 -8.02 6.25
CA TYR A 81 7.07 -7.05 6.84
C TYR A 81 6.75 -6.74 8.31
N TYR A 82 5.49 -6.44 8.63
CA TYR A 82 5.09 -6.15 10.02
C TYR A 82 5.15 -7.40 10.91
N LYS A 83 4.81 -8.57 10.38
CA LYS A 83 4.89 -9.82 11.13
C LYS A 83 6.33 -10.17 11.48
N GLU A 84 7.23 -10.16 10.50
CA GLU A 84 8.63 -10.57 10.67
C GLU A 84 9.43 -9.58 11.51
N ASN A 85 9.28 -8.28 11.27
CA ASN A 85 10.12 -7.27 11.93
C ASN A 85 9.57 -6.84 13.29
N PHE A 86 8.26 -7.02 13.51
CA PHE A 86 7.58 -6.42 14.65
C PHE A 86 6.63 -7.36 15.40
N ASN A 87 6.40 -8.59 14.92
CA ASN A 87 5.42 -9.53 15.46
C ASN A 87 4.01 -8.91 15.55
N ILE A 88 3.63 -8.10 14.55
CA ILE A 88 2.32 -7.46 14.42
C ILE A 88 1.58 -8.08 13.25
N GLU A 89 0.37 -8.55 13.49
CA GLU A 89 -0.50 -9.12 12.45
C GLU A 89 -1.58 -8.13 12.05
N ILE A 90 -1.55 -7.69 10.78
CA ILE A 90 -2.52 -6.75 10.21
C ILE A 90 -3.43 -7.54 9.28
N THR A 91 -4.25 -8.41 9.87
CA THR A 91 -5.05 -9.37 9.09
C THR A 91 -6.15 -8.70 8.25
N GLU A 92 -6.55 -7.49 8.62
CA GLU A 92 -7.62 -6.71 7.97
C GLU A 92 -7.30 -6.37 6.52
N ILE A 93 -6.00 -6.27 6.16
CA ILE A 93 -5.60 -5.99 4.78
C ILE A 93 -5.58 -7.25 3.91
N ILE A 94 -5.48 -8.44 4.50
CA ILE A 94 -5.36 -9.75 3.83
C ILE A 94 -6.75 -10.39 3.62
N ASN A 95 -7.52 -9.82 2.71
CA ASN A 95 -8.87 -10.35 2.38
C ASN A 95 -9.18 -10.35 0.87
N GLY A 96 -8.14 -10.28 0.05
CA GLY A 96 -8.24 -10.34 -1.41
C GLY A 96 -8.81 -9.09 -2.08
N LYS A 97 -9.16 -8.04 -1.33
CA LYS A 97 -9.67 -6.78 -1.88
C LYS A 97 -8.55 -5.76 -2.05
N ASP A 98 -8.60 -5.03 -3.16
CA ASP A 98 -7.73 -3.89 -3.42
C ASP A 98 -8.03 -2.73 -2.44
N PHE A 99 -7.07 -1.82 -2.30
CA PHE A 99 -7.08 -0.74 -1.32
C PHE A 99 -6.20 0.42 -1.80
N TYR A 100 -6.26 1.56 -1.14
CA TYR A 100 -5.27 2.61 -1.34
C TYR A 100 -4.17 2.59 -0.28
N VAL A 101 -2.98 3.08 -0.62
CA VAL A 101 -1.95 3.45 0.36
C VAL A 101 -1.80 4.96 0.36
N LYS A 102 -1.85 5.59 1.53
CA LYS A 102 -1.48 6.99 1.72
C LYS A 102 -0.20 7.04 2.52
N ILE A 103 0.80 7.71 1.96
CA ILE A 103 2.04 7.98 2.67
C ILE A 103 1.82 9.16 3.62
N ILE A 104 2.04 8.97 4.92
CA ILE A 104 1.87 9.99 5.97
C ILE A 104 3.19 10.49 6.53
#